data_AF-A0A0M8WTB8-F1
#
_entry.id   AF-A0A0M8WTB8-F1
#
_cell.length_a   1.000
_cell.length_b   1.000
_cell.length_c   1.000
_cell.angle_alpha   90.00
_cell.angle_beta   90.00
_cell.angle_gamma   90.00
#
_symmetry.space_group_name_H-M   'P 1'
#
loop_
_entity.id
_entity.type
_entity.pdbx_description
1 polymer ?
#
loop_
_entity_poly.entity_id
_entity_poly.type
_entity_poly.pdbx_seq_one_letter_code
_entity_poly.pdbx_strand_id
1 'polypeptide(L)'
;MAHWSNRSVTVDVSLFDDRNAGSTTVVVDCHTANGYYKNDTRTADNERITGHPSCQGPVGGINKVVIWLVANVDGSYYYVDTLYRD
;
A
#
# COMPACT_ATOMS: atom_id res chain seq x y z
N MET A 1 7.77 2.55 5.46
CA MET A 1 9.08 2.55 4.77
C MET A 1 8.98 1.61 3.57
N ALA A 2 9.69 1.86 2.46
CA ALA A 2 9.72 0.95 1.32
C ALA A 2 11.10 0.33 1.12
N HIS A 3 11.13 -0.96 0.80
CA HIS A 3 12.32 -1.74 0.47
C HIS A 3 12.27 -2.09 -1.01
N TRP A 4 13.22 -1.55 -1.77
CA TRP A 4 13.28 -1.72 -3.21
C TRP A 4 14.28 -2.82 -3.59
N SER A 5 13.91 -3.63 -4.56
CA SER A 5 14.82 -4.53 -5.27
C SER A 5 14.86 -4.18 -6.75
N ASN A 6 15.63 -4.92 -7.55
CA ASN A 6 15.72 -4.68 -8.98
C ASN A 6 14.33 -4.64 -9.67
N ARG A 7 13.39 -5.49 -9.22
CA ARG A 7 12.06 -5.62 -9.83
C ARG A 7 10.90 -5.50 -8.85
N SER A 8 11.13 -5.56 -7.55
CA SER A 8 10.06 -5.56 -6.55
C SER A 8 10.17 -4.42 -5.56
N VAL A 9 9.06 -4.17 -4.88
CA VAL A 9 9.00 -3.31 -3.71
C VAL A 9 8.20 -4.00 -2.62
N THR A 10 8.64 -3.85 -1.38
CA THR A 10 7.89 -4.23 -0.18
C THR A 10 7.71 -2.98 0.66
N VAL A 11 6.49 -2.69 1.10
CA VAL A 11 6.20 -1.52 1.93
C VAL A 11 5.84 -1.98 3.34
N ASP A 12 6.54 -1.45 4.34
CA ASP A 12 6.17 -1.63 5.73
C ASP A 12 5.03 -0.69 6.08
N VAL A 13 3.91 -1.27 6.50
CA VAL A 13 2.72 -0.54 6.97
C VAL A 13 2.38 -0.95 8.40
N SER A 14 1.91 0.01 9.18
CA SER A 14 1.21 -0.26 10.44
C SER A 14 -0.16 0.39 10.37
N LEU A 15 -1.19 -0.41 10.64
CA LEU A 15 -2.57 -0.02 10.43
C LEU A 15 -3.40 -0.32 11.67
N PHE A 16 -4.27 0.60 12.04
CA PHE A 16 -5.12 0.51 13.22
C PHE A 16 -6.39 1.32 12.99
N ASP A 17 -7.56 0.71 13.21
CA ASP A 17 -8.84 1.41 13.28
C ASP A 17 -9.03 1.99 14.69
N ASP A 18 -8.63 3.25 14.87
CA ASP A 18 -8.70 3.93 16.17
C ASP A 18 -10.12 4.18 16.66
N ARG A 19 -11.10 4.16 15.75
CA ARG A 19 -12.50 4.41 16.06
C ARG A 19 -13.31 3.13 16.24
N ASN A 20 -12.69 1.96 16.00
CA ASN A 20 -13.38 0.66 15.99
C ASN A 20 -14.69 0.72 15.16
N ALA A 21 -14.64 1.47 14.04
CA ALA A 21 -15.78 1.73 13.17
C ALA A 21 -16.00 0.61 12.15
N GLY A 22 -15.16 -0.43 12.19
CA GLY A 22 -15.30 -1.66 11.42
C GLY A 22 -14.19 -1.73 10.40
N SER A 23 -13.05 -2.29 10.79
CA SER A 23 -11.81 -2.43 10.02
C SER A 23 -11.35 -1.21 9.21
N THR A 24 -10.13 -1.25 8.71
CA THR A 24 -9.54 -0.20 7.87
C THR A 24 -8.62 -0.91 6.90
N THR A 25 -8.66 -0.53 5.62
CA THR A 25 -7.82 -1.16 4.60
C THR A 25 -6.79 -0.19 4.07
N VAL A 26 -5.52 -0.58 4.06
CA VAL A 26 -4.48 0.11 3.30
C VAL A 26 -4.34 -0.55 1.93
N VAL A 27 -4.23 0.27 0.89
CA VAL A 27 -3.99 -0.14 -0.50
C VAL A 27 -2.64 0.42 -0.93
N VAL A 28 -1.79 -0.46 -1.45
CA VAL A 28 -0.47 -0.11 -1.96
C VAL A 28 -0.47 -0.30 -3.47
N ASP A 29 -0.66 0.79 -4.20
CA ASP A 29 -0.65 0.81 -5.66
C ASP A 29 0.78 0.90 -6.17
N CYS A 30 1.19 -0.10 -6.93
CA CYS A 30 2.53 -0.23 -7.49
C CYS A 30 2.52 0.19 -8.96
N HIS A 31 3.44 1.07 -9.31
CA HIS A 31 3.57 1.64 -10.64
C HIS A 31 4.93 1.30 -11.27
N THR A 32 4.89 1.12 -12.58
CA THR A 32 6.06 1.04 -13.44
C THR A 32 6.24 2.37 -14.17
N ALA A 33 7.29 2.50 -14.98
CA ALA A 33 7.46 3.64 -15.88
C ALA A 33 6.26 3.85 -16.83
N ASN A 34 5.48 2.82 -17.11
CA ASN A 34 4.30 2.85 -17.99
C ASN A 34 2.98 3.12 -17.24
N GLY A 35 3.03 3.43 -15.94
CA GLY A 35 1.86 3.72 -15.13
C GLY A 35 1.50 2.60 -14.15
N TYR A 36 0.23 2.55 -13.74
CA TYR A 36 -0.28 1.57 -12.78
C TYR A 36 -0.02 0.14 -13.25
N TYR A 37 0.40 -0.73 -12.33
CA TYR A 37 0.69 -2.12 -12.63
C TYR A 37 -0.20 -3.08 -11.83
N LYS A 38 -0.18 -2.97 -10.49
CA LYS A 38 -1.04 -3.75 -9.60
C LYS A 38 -1.10 -3.11 -8.22
N ASN A 39 -1.89 -3.68 -7.32
CA ASN A 39 -1.85 -3.34 -5.91
C ASN A 39 -1.71 -4.56 -5.00
N ASP A 40 -1.41 -4.31 -3.73
CA ASP A 40 -1.54 -5.24 -2.62
C ASP A 40 -2.22 -4.51 -1.45
N THR A 41 -3.02 -5.21 -0.66
CA THR A 41 -3.86 -4.60 0.38
C THR A 41 -3.67 -5.28 1.72
N ARG A 42 -3.83 -4.54 2.82
CA ARG A 42 -3.91 -5.12 4.17
C ARG A 42 -5.07 -4.47 4.91
N THR A 43 -5.83 -5.29 5.62
CA THR A 43 -6.98 -4.85 6.39
C THR A 43 -6.71 -5.12 7.86
N ALA A 44 -6.89 -4.09 8.68
CA ALA A 44 -6.77 -4.16 10.13
C ALA A 44 -8.14 -3.97 10.75
N ASP A 45 -8.41 -4.67 11.85
CA ASP A 45 -9.65 -4.55 12.59
C ASP A 45 -9.41 -3.60 13.78
N ASN A 46 -10.04 -3.86 14.92
CA ASN A 46 -9.77 -3.13 16.16
C ASN A 46 -8.38 -3.41 16.78
N GLU A 47 -7.61 -4.32 16.18
CA GLU A 47 -6.24 -4.63 16.58
C GLU A 47 -5.26 -4.01 15.60
N ARG A 48 -4.21 -3.37 16.13
CA ARG A 48 -3.14 -2.82 15.30
C ARG A 48 -2.37 -3.96 14.66
N ILE A 49 -2.29 -3.95 13.33
CA ILE A 49 -1.47 -4.89 12.57
C ILE A 49 -0.25 -4.19 11.98
N THR A 50 0.79 -4.97 11.78
CA THR A 50 1.91 -4.64 10.90
C THR A 50 1.85 -5.53 9.67
N GLY A 51 2.10 -4.96 8.50
CA GLY A 51 2.04 -5.69 7.24
C GLY A 51 3.18 -5.31 6.30
N HIS A 52 3.44 -6.22 5.36
CA HIS A 52 4.44 -6.05 4.31
C HIS A 52 3.81 -6.27 2.92
N PRO A 53 2.86 -5.42 2.48
CA PRO A 53 2.37 -5.46 1.11
C PRO A 53 3.52 -5.38 0.12
N SER A 54 3.49 -6.26 -0.88
CA SER A 54 4.61 -6.42 -1.81
C SER A 54 4.18 -6.59 -3.25
N CYS A 55 4.98 -5.99 -4.13
CA CYS A 55 4.76 -6.04 -5.57
C CYS A 55 5.99 -6.54 -6.28
N GLN A 56 5.87 -7.69 -6.94
CA GLN A 56 6.85 -8.14 -7.93
C GLN A 56 6.49 -7.55 -9.29
N GLY A 57 7.35 -6.69 -9.81
CA GLY A 57 7.15 -5.96 -11.07
C GLY A 57 7.66 -6.69 -12.32
N PRO A 58 7.30 -6.18 -13.51
CA PRO A 58 7.78 -6.68 -14.79
C PRO A 58 9.27 -6.34 -15.01
N VAL A 59 9.80 -6.66 -16.20
CA VAL A 59 11.10 -6.14 -16.64
C VAL A 59 11.01 -4.61 -16.66
N GLY A 60 12.02 -3.92 -16.10
CA GLY A 60 11.97 -2.48 -15.82
C GLY A 60 11.51 -2.13 -14.39
N GLY A 61 10.92 -3.08 -13.66
CA GLY A 61 10.65 -2.97 -12.23
C GLY A 61 9.55 -1.97 -11.83
N ILE A 62 9.29 -1.92 -10.53
CA ILE A 62 8.45 -0.88 -9.91
C ILE A 62 9.34 0.34 -9.64
N ASN A 63 8.86 1.54 -9.98
CA ASN A 63 9.58 2.81 -9.78
C ASN A 63 8.83 3.79 -8.87
N LYS A 64 7.55 3.52 -8.58
CA LYS A 64 6.71 4.35 -7.73
C LYS A 64 5.66 3.48 -7.03
N VAL A 65 5.37 3.83 -5.79
CA VAL A 65 4.25 3.30 -5.02
C VAL A 65 3.39 4.46 -4.55
N VAL A 66 2.08 4.33 -4.66
CA VAL A 66 1.10 5.25 -4.06
C VAL A 66 0.35 4.50 -2.98
N ILE A 67 0.26 5.10 -1.79
CA ILE A 67 -0.37 4.48 -0.63
C ILE A 67 -1.69 5.18 -0.37
N TRP A 68 -2.75 4.40 -0.26
CA TRP A 68 -4.09 4.86 0.05
C TRP A 68 -4.62 4.18 1.31
N LEU A 69 -5.46 4.89 2.03
CA LEU A 69 -6.33 4.35 3.06
C LEU A 69 -7.75 4.29 2.51
N VAL A 70 -8.42 3.15 2.65
CA VAL A 70 -9.83 3.01 2.31
C VAL A 70 -10.62 3.03 3.60
N ALA A 71 -11.48 4.02 3.77
CA ALA A 71 -12.40 4.06 4.89
C ALA A 71 -13.54 3.07 4.67
N ASN A 72 -13.83 2.28 5.68
CA ASN A 72 -14.82 1.23 5.56
C ASN A 72 -16.27 1.73 5.67
N VAL A 73 -16.47 2.92 6.23
CA VAL A 73 -17.82 3.51 6.39
C VAL A 73 -18.48 3.83 5.05
N ASP A 74 -17.70 4.22 4.05
CA ASP A 74 -18.19 4.74 2.76
C ASP A 74 -17.36 4.27 1.55
N GLY A 75 -16.27 3.54 1.76
CA GLY A 75 -15.36 3.12 0.70
C GLY A 75 -14.47 4.24 0.15
N SER A 76 -14.43 5.40 0.80
CA SER A 76 -13.64 6.54 0.36
C SER A 76 -12.14 6.25 0.42
N TYR A 77 -11.42 6.66 -0.62
CA TYR A 77 -9.96 6.59 -0.68
C TYR A 77 -9.34 7.89 -0.17
N TYR A 78 -8.45 7.76 0.81
CA TYR A 78 -7.65 8.84 1.35
C TYR A 78 -6.20 8.62 0.96
N TYR A 79 -5.60 9.65 0.36
CA TYR A 79 -4.18 9.64 0.06
C TYR A 79 -3.35 9.61 1.34
N VAL A 80 -2.36 8.73 1.40
CA VAL A 80 -1.41 8.66 2.53
C VAL A 80 -0.06 9.19 2.09
N ASP A 81 0.56 8.60 1.07
CA ASP A 81 1.91 8.95 0.64
C ASP A 81 2.23 8.46 -0.78
N THR A 82 3.33 8.93 -1.34
CA THR A 82 3.93 8.41 -2.57
C THR A 82 5.42 8.21 -2.37
N LEU A 83 5.86 6.97 -2.60
CA LEU A 83 7.25 6.58 -2.48
C LEU A 83 7.82 6.31 -3.87
N TYR A 84 8.93 6.98 -4.19
CA TYR A 84 9.67 6.73 -5.42
C TYR A 84 10.85 5.80 -5.12
N ARG A 85 11.23 5.03 -6.13
CA ARG A 85 12.50 4.32 -6.11
C ARG A 85 13.62 5.34 -6.31
N ASP A 86 14.54 5.40 -5.37
CA ASP A 86 15.78 6.19 -5.47
C ASP A 86 16.69 5.69 -6.60
#